data_AF-A0A814UYJ1-F1
#
_entry.id   AF-A0A814UYJ1-F1
#
_cell.length_a   1.000
_cell.length_b   1.000
_cell.length_c   1.000
_cell.angle_alpha   90.00
_cell.angle_beta   90.00
_cell.angle_gamma   90.00
#
_symmetry.space_group_name_H-M   'P 1'
#
loop_
_entity.id
_entity.type
_entity.pdbx_description
1 polymer ?
#
loop_
_entity_poly.entity_id
_entity_poly.type
_entity_poly.pdbx_seq_one_letter_code
_entity_poly.pdbx_strand_id
1 'polypeptide(L)'
;MFIWDKQVLPVADPLCSIRAYFYHSTIAWIHHSLILQAIERYCKIRRLKLLHTRTRQLCFILLQWLFDFTFVLPVFATGNMKKLTIDNLCFVSLNTIPLVFYLAGISFLLSDIILSIIYRLLVRYVREVSLRVNGNHRIKMQRNLTMVRRIVLIHIQLVIVGFPVLIFVILIAIRADLLPKNTVRILIMIMNSPLSMMLLILFWTTPSLRRCLIDNWNQLKQLLARKNNRIQPLLSNHRINMRYCIQK
;
A
#
# COMPACT_ATOMS: atom_id res chain seq x y z
N MET A 1 12.54 -9.60 -36.49
CA MET A 1 11.65 -10.63 -35.93
C MET A 1 12.10 -10.88 -34.50
N PHE A 2 11.39 -10.34 -33.52
CA PHE A 2 11.87 -10.22 -32.14
C PHE A 2 11.68 -11.53 -31.36
N ILE A 3 12.68 -11.95 -30.58
CA ILE A 3 12.64 -13.19 -29.77
C ILE A 3 11.50 -13.17 -28.71
N TRP A 4 10.95 -12.00 -28.43
CA TRP A 4 9.79 -11.79 -27.55
C TRP A 4 8.45 -12.23 -28.16
N ASP A 5 8.32 -12.32 -29.49
CA ASP A 5 7.03 -12.63 -30.16
C ASP A 5 6.49 -14.01 -29.78
N LYS A 6 7.37 -14.97 -29.46
CA LYS A 6 6.92 -16.34 -29.15
C LYS A 6 6.36 -16.50 -27.73
N GLN A 7 6.59 -15.53 -26.84
CA GLN A 7 6.22 -15.64 -25.43
C GLN A 7 5.11 -14.67 -25.01
N VAL A 8 4.78 -13.71 -25.86
CA VAL A 8 3.84 -12.65 -25.57
C VAL A 8 2.66 -12.77 -26.53
N LEU A 9 1.53 -13.25 -26.02
CA LEU A 9 0.32 -13.46 -26.81
C LEU A 9 -0.69 -12.32 -26.56
N PRO A 10 -1.54 -11.98 -27.54
CA PRO A 10 -2.72 -11.17 -27.29
C PRO A 10 -3.59 -11.85 -26.23
N VAL A 11 -4.20 -11.05 -25.35
CA VAL A 11 -4.99 -11.58 -24.24
C VAL A 11 -6.33 -12.09 -24.76
N ALA A 12 -6.51 -13.41 -24.81
CA ALA A 12 -7.81 -14.05 -25.07
C ALA A 12 -8.61 -14.31 -23.77
N ASP A 13 -7.97 -14.23 -22.60
CA ASP A 13 -8.55 -14.58 -21.31
C ASP A 13 -9.07 -13.33 -20.56
N PRO A 14 -10.40 -13.18 -20.38
CA PRO A 14 -10.98 -12.01 -19.71
C PRO A 14 -10.58 -11.90 -18.25
N LEU A 15 -10.31 -13.03 -17.56
CA LEU A 15 -9.89 -13.01 -16.16
C LEU A 15 -8.50 -12.37 -16.01
N CYS A 16 -7.63 -12.58 -17.00
CA CYS A 16 -6.29 -12.03 -17.01
C CYS A 16 -6.32 -10.50 -17.16
N SER A 17 -7.19 -9.98 -18.03
CA SER A 17 -7.45 -8.54 -18.16
C SER A 17 -8.05 -7.93 -16.88
N ILE A 18 -9.03 -8.60 -16.27
CA ILE A 18 -9.65 -8.12 -15.02
C ILE A 18 -8.63 -8.06 -13.89
N ARG A 19 -7.75 -9.06 -13.75
CA ARG A 19 -6.69 -9.06 -12.73
C ARG A 19 -5.72 -7.90 -12.92
N ALA A 20 -5.28 -7.66 -14.15
CA ALA A 20 -4.40 -6.53 -14.44
C ALA A 20 -5.10 -5.19 -14.19
N TYR A 21 -6.40 -5.07 -14.49
CA TYR A 21 -7.19 -3.87 -14.20
C TYR A 21 -7.18 -3.56 -12.70
N PHE A 22 -7.57 -4.53 -11.88
CA PHE A 22 -7.54 -4.35 -10.42
C PHE A 22 -6.14 -4.07 -9.89
N TYR A 23 -5.10 -4.68 -10.44
CA TYR A 23 -3.72 -4.40 -10.06
C TYR A 23 -3.34 -2.94 -10.32
N HIS A 24 -3.56 -2.43 -11.53
CA HIS A 24 -3.26 -1.05 -11.89
C HIS A 24 -4.12 -0.04 -11.12
N SER A 25 -5.43 -0.31 -10.97
CA SER A 25 -6.32 0.51 -10.14
C SER A 25 -5.88 0.54 -8.68
N THR A 26 -5.42 -0.58 -8.12
CA THR A 26 -4.94 -0.64 -6.73
C THR A 26 -3.68 0.20 -6.53
N ILE A 27 -2.78 0.24 -7.51
CA ILE A 27 -1.57 1.07 -7.43
C ILE A 27 -1.93 2.56 -7.40
N ALA A 28 -2.80 3.00 -8.31
CA ALA A 28 -3.30 4.38 -8.31
C ALA A 28 -4.04 4.70 -7.01
N TRP A 29 -4.86 3.77 -6.55
CA TRP A 29 -5.63 3.87 -5.32
C TRP A 29 -4.76 4.12 -4.08
N ILE A 30 -3.65 3.40 -3.94
CA ILE A 30 -2.70 3.60 -2.84
C ILE A 30 -2.10 5.01 -2.86
N HIS A 31 -1.65 5.49 -4.03
CA HIS A 31 -1.04 6.83 -4.16
C HIS A 31 -2.04 7.94 -3.84
N HIS A 32 -3.23 7.89 -4.44
CA HIS A 32 -4.26 8.91 -4.21
C HIS A 32 -4.81 8.85 -2.77
N SER A 33 -4.87 7.68 -2.14
CA SER A 33 -5.26 7.58 -0.73
C SER A 33 -4.22 8.20 0.21
N LEU A 34 -2.92 8.15 -0.12
CA LEU A 34 -1.89 8.86 0.64
C LEU A 34 -2.02 10.38 0.51
N ILE A 35 -2.41 10.87 -0.67
CA ILE A 35 -2.73 12.30 -0.88
C ILE A 35 -3.93 12.68 -0.02
N LEU A 36 -5.01 11.91 -0.05
CA LEU A 36 -6.21 12.21 0.73
C LEU A 36 -5.90 12.21 2.24
N GLN A 37 -5.10 11.26 2.71
CA GLN A 37 -4.60 11.25 4.10
C GLN A 37 -3.76 12.50 4.41
N ALA A 38 -2.88 12.93 3.50
CA ALA A 38 -2.07 14.13 3.70
C ALA A 38 -2.94 15.40 3.76
N ILE A 39 -3.94 15.52 2.89
CA ILE A 39 -4.91 16.63 2.89
C ILE A 39 -5.71 16.62 4.21
N GLU A 40 -6.25 15.47 4.63
CA GLU A 40 -6.99 15.35 5.89
C GLU A 40 -6.13 15.82 7.08
N ARG A 41 -4.87 15.40 7.12
CA ARG A 41 -3.92 15.79 8.18
C ARG A 41 -3.62 17.27 8.14
N TYR A 42 -3.39 17.82 6.95
CA TYR A 42 -3.17 19.26 6.76
C TYR A 42 -4.38 20.06 7.25
N CYS A 43 -5.59 19.70 6.83
CA CYS A 43 -6.83 20.32 7.28
C CYS A 43 -7.00 20.24 8.80
N LYS A 44 -6.75 19.07 9.40
CA LYS A 44 -6.88 18.86 10.85
C LYS A 44 -5.88 19.70 11.65
N ILE A 45 -4.64 19.81 11.17
CA ILE A 45 -3.58 20.57 11.86
C ILE A 45 -3.84 22.08 11.73
N ARG A 46 -4.28 22.57 10.57
CA ARG A 46 -4.68 23.97 10.37
C ARG A 46 -6.10 24.31 10.85
N ARG A 47 -6.83 23.34 11.40
CA ARG A 47 -8.24 23.47 11.83
C ARG A 47 -9.19 23.95 10.72
N LEU A 48 -8.92 23.56 9.47
CA LEU A 48 -9.82 23.81 8.35
C LEU A 48 -11.05 22.90 8.45
N LYS A 49 -12.25 23.47 8.27
CA LYS A 49 -13.53 22.75 8.40
C LYS A 49 -13.84 21.81 7.22
N LEU A 50 -13.01 21.78 6.17
CA LEU A 50 -13.29 21.07 4.91
C LEU A 50 -13.57 19.57 5.12
N LEU A 51 -12.71 18.90 5.91
CA LEU A 51 -12.75 17.44 6.15
C LEU A 51 -13.08 17.07 7.60
N HIS A 52 -13.85 17.91 8.30
CA HIS A 52 -14.10 17.71 9.73
C HIS A 52 -15.17 16.65 10.03
N THR A 53 -16.11 16.43 9.11
CA THR A 53 -17.21 15.48 9.28
C THR A 53 -16.90 14.13 8.63
N ARG A 54 -17.28 13.04 9.30
CA ARG A 54 -17.12 11.67 8.78
C ARG A 54 -17.79 11.49 7.42
N THR A 55 -18.98 12.08 7.22
CA THR A 55 -19.71 12.01 5.95
C THR A 55 -18.90 12.60 4.81
N ARG A 56 -18.28 13.77 4.99
CA ARG A 56 -17.43 14.37 3.95
C ARG A 56 -16.21 13.51 3.67
N GLN A 57 -15.54 13.00 4.71
CA GLN A 57 -14.40 12.08 4.53
C GLN A 57 -14.79 10.87 3.69
N LEU A 58 -15.94 10.24 3.97
CA LEU A 58 -16.47 9.13 3.18
C LEU A 58 -16.78 9.55 1.74
N CYS A 59 -17.40 10.71 1.52
CA CYS A 59 -17.63 11.21 0.16
C CYS A 59 -16.32 11.36 -0.62
N PHE A 60 -15.28 11.94 -0.03
CA PHE A 60 -13.98 12.07 -0.68
C PHE A 60 -13.33 10.72 -0.98
N ILE A 61 -13.46 9.74 -0.08
CA ILE A 61 -12.96 8.38 -0.32
C ILE A 61 -13.71 7.75 -1.50
N LEU A 62 -15.05 7.85 -1.54
CA LEU A 62 -15.84 7.30 -2.65
C LEU A 62 -15.53 7.97 -3.98
N LEU A 63 -15.39 9.30 -3.99
CA LEU A 63 -14.98 10.05 -5.18
C LEU A 63 -13.58 9.63 -5.66
N GLN A 64 -12.65 9.43 -4.73
CA GLN A 64 -11.32 8.93 -5.03
C GLN A 64 -11.39 7.55 -5.69
N TRP A 65 -12.21 6.63 -5.15
CA TRP A 65 -12.35 5.29 -5.72
C TRP A 65 -12.94 5.34 -7.13
N LEU A 66 -14.00 6.13 -7.33
CA LEU A 66 -14.60 6.33 -8.65
C LEU A 66 -13.57 6.87 -9.64
N PHE A 67 -12.76 7.85 -9.22
CA PHE A 67 -11.67 8.38 -10.03
C PHE A 67 -10.63 7.31 -10.36
N ASP A 68 -10.19 6.51 -9.39
CA ASP A 68 -9.14 5.49 -9.58
C ASP A 68 -9.57 4.36 -10.52
N PHE A 69 -10.82 3.93 -10.43
CA PHE A 69 -11.38 2.91 -11.33
C PHE A 69 -11.62 3.47 -12.74
N THR A 70 -12.15 4.69 -12.85
CA THR A 70 -12.42 5.30 -14.17
C THR A 70 -11.15 5.72 -14.89
N PHE A 71 -10.13 6.19 -14.17
CA PHE A 71 -8.85 6.62 -14.72
C PHE A 71 -8.09 5.49 -15.43
N VAL A 72 -8.18 4.27 -14.91
CA VAL A 72 -7.50 3.12 -15.50
C VAL A 72 -8.25 2.56 -16.72
N LEU A 73 -9.56 2.85 -16.84
CA LEU A 73 -10.43 2.29 -17.88
C LEU A 73 -9.96 2.53 -19.33
N PRO A 74 -9.50 3.73 -19.74
CA PRO A 74 -9.04 3.99 -21.11
C PRO A 74 -7.89 3.07 -21.52
N VAL A 75 -6.98 2.74 -20.59
CA VAL A 75 -5.85 1.85 -20.86
C VAL A 75 -6.34 0.45 -21.25
N PHE A 76 -7.40 -0.04 -20.62
CA PHE A 76 -7.99 -1.34 -20.91
C PHE A 76 -8.85 -1.32 -22.17
N ALA A 77 -9.53 -0.21 -22.44
CA ALA A 77 -10.31 -0.03 -23.66
C ALA A 77 -9.45 -0.01 -24.93
N THR A 78 -8.19 0.43 -24.84
CA THR A 78 -7.27 0.50 -26.00
C THR A 78 -6.76 -0.86 -26.49
N GLY A 79 -7.08 -1.97 -25.81
CA GLY A 79 -6.66 -3.32 -26.24
C GLY A 79 -5.15 -3.58 -26.12
N ASN A 80 -4.40 -2.71 -25.44
CA ASN A 80 -2.94 -2.80 -25.29
C ASN A 80 -2.48 -3.88 -24.28
N MET A 81 -3.35 -4.82 -23.94
CA MET A 81 -3.05 -5.87 -22.97
C MET A 81 -2.27 -7.02 -23.60
N LYS A 82 -1.24 -7.49 -22.90
CA LYS A 82 -0.40 -8.61 -23.33
C LYS A 82 -0.28 -9.65 -22.23
N LYS A 83 -0.23 -10.93 -22.61
CA LYS A 83 -0.03 -12.07 -21.69
C LYS A 83 1.37 -12.63 -21.84
N LEU A 84 2.10 -12.72 -20.74
CA LEU A 84 3.34 -13.47 -20.65
C LEU A 84 3.02 -14.95 -20.40
N THR A 85 3.33 -15.80 -21.39
CA THR A 85 2.96 -17.23 -21.39
C THR A 85 3.57 -18.03 -20.25
N ILE A 86 4.81 -17.74 -19.86
CA ILE A 86 5.57 -18.53 -18.87
C ILE A 86 4.97 -18.41 -17.46
N ASP A 87 4.50 -17.22 -17.09
CA ASP A 87 4.05 -16.92 -15.71
C ASP A 87 2.53 -16.70 -15.62
N ASN A 88 1.79 -16.83 -16.73
CA ASN A 88 0.37 -16.45 -16.82
C ASN A 88 0.08 -15.02 -16.31
N LEU A 89 1.06 -14.12 -16.48
CA LEU A 89 0.96 -12.73 -16.05
C LEU A 89 0.41 -11.86 -17.18
N CYS A 90 -0.62 -11.07 -16.88
CA CYS A 90 -1.10 -10.04 -17.77
C CYS A 90 -0.54 -8.68 -17.39
N PHE A 91 -0.09 -7.93 -18.40
CA PHE A 91 0.44 -6.60 -18.23
C PHE A 91 0.02 -5.71 -19.40
N VAL A 92 0.01 -4.40 -19.16
CA VAL A 92 -0.21 -3.39 -20.19
C VAL A 92 1.06 -3.27 -21.02
N SER A 93 0.96 -3.37 -22.34
CA SER A 93 2.09 -3.13 -23.24
C SER A 93 2.53 -1.67 -23.14
N LEU A 94 3.78 -1.46 -22.70
CA LEU A 94 4.37 -0.13 -22.52
C LEU A 94 5.01 0.40 -23.82
N ASN A 95 4.55 -0.06 -24.97
CA ASN A 95 5.20 0.20 -26.27
C ASN A 95 4.86 1.60 -26.80
N THR A 96 3.83 2.24 -26.25
CA THR A 96 3.40 3.58 -26.65
C THR A 96 3.80 4.59 -25.57
N ILE A 97 4.70 5.48 -25.94
CA ILE A 97 5.19 6.57 -25.08
C ILE A 97 4.04 7.40 -24.44
N PRO A 98 2.96 7.77 -25.16
CA PRO A 98 1.86 8.53 -24.55
C PRO A 98 1.16 7.78 -23.41
N LEU A 99 0.97 6.46 -23.54
CA LEU A 99 0.33 5.63 -22.52
C LEU A 99 1.20 5.54 -21.26
N VAL A 100 2.51 5.44 -21.44
CA VAL A 100 3.49 5.44 -20.37
C VAL A 100 3.43 6.76 -19.59
N PHE A 101 3.44 7.90 -20.29
CA PHE A 101 3.32 9.21 -19.64
C PHE A 101 1.97 9.41 -18.97
N TYR A 102 0.88 8.90 -19.56
CA TYR A 102 -0.44 8.95 -18.94
C TYR A 102 -0.47 8.18 -17.61
N LEU A 103 -0.06 6.91 -17.64
CA LEU A 103 -0.05 6.05 -16.45
C LEU A 103 0.96 6.52 -15.41
N ALA A 104 2.21 6.75 -15.78
CA ALA A 104 3.26 7.11 -14.85
C ALA A 104 3.16 8.57 -14.39
N GLY A 105 2.75 9.47 -15.28
CA GLY A 105 2.61 10.90 -15.00
C GLY A 105 1.51 11.15 -13.98
N ILE A 106 0.30 10.67 -14.24
CA ILE A 106 -0.85 10.97 -13.38
C ILE A 106 -0.82 10.11 -12.12
N SER A 107 -0.58 8.80 -12.22
CA SER A 107 -0.66 7.91 -11.06
C SER A 107 0.51 8.11 -10.08
N PHE A 108 1.71 8.40 -10.59
CA PHE A 108 2.94 8.43 -9.80
C PHE A 108 3.52 9.84 -9.66
N LEU A 109 3.98 10.47 -10.76
CA LEU A 109 4.69 11.75 -10.69
C LEU A 109 3.84 12.88 -10.09
N LEU A 110 2.61 13.04 -10.59
CA LEU A 110 1.70 14.08 -10.10
C LEU A 110 1.33 13.84 -8.63
N SER A 111 1.04 12.59 -8.29
CA SER A 111 0.76 12.17 -6.91
C SER A 111 1.91 12.50 -5.97
N ASP A 112 3.14 12.17 -6.35
CA ASP A 112 4.33 12.43 -5.54
C ASP A 112 4.65 13.92 -5.40
N ILE A 113 4.45 14.71 -6.47
CA ILE A 113 4.61 16.16 -6.43
C ILE A 113 3.61 16.78 -5.46
N ILE A 114 2.32 16.43 -5.59
CA ILE A 114 1.26 16.93 -4.71
C ILE A 114 1.56 16.55 -3.25
N LEU A 115 1.93 15.30 -3.01
CA LEU A 115 2.23 14.80 -1.67
C LEU A 115 3.43 15.52 -1.05
N SER A 116 4.49 15.71 -1.84
CA SER A 116 5.68 16.47 -1.44
C SER A 116 5.37 17.94 -1.12
N ILE A 117 4.46 18.58 -1.86
CA ILE A 117 4.02 19.96 -1.60
C ILE A 117 3.26 20.02 -0.27
N ILE A 118 2.29 19.13 -0.07
CA ILE A 118 1.47 19.11 1.16
C ILE A 118 2.36 18.89 2.39
N TYR A 119 3.32 17.96 2.34
CA TYR A 119 4.22 17.73 3.46
C TYR A 119 5.17 18.89 3.71
N ARG A 120 5.69 19.54 2.67
CA ARG A 120 6.50 20.76 2.84
C ARG A 120 5.70 21.87 3.52
N LEU A 121 4.45 22.09 3.11
CA LEU A 121 3.55 23.05 3.75
C LEU A 121 3.27 22.66 5.21
N LEU A 122 3.09 21.37 5.48
CA LEU A 122 2.82 20.87 6.82
C LEU A 122 4.00 21.07 7.77
N VAL A 123 5.22 20.76 7.32
CA VAL A 123 6.45 20.94 8.10
C VAL A 123 6.68 22.42 8.40
N ARG A 124 6.51 23.31 7.41
CA ARG A 124 6.60 24.76 7.60
C ARG A 124 5.62 25.25 8.66
N TYR A 125 4.35 24.87 8.53
CA TYR A 125 3.31 25.25 9.49
C TYR A 125 3.61 24.75 10.90
N VAL A 126 4.02 23.49 11.06
CA VAL A 126 4.32 22.96 12.39
C VAL A 126 5.55 23.65 13.00
N ARG A 127 6.57 23.99 12.20
CA ARG A 127 7.73 24.75 12.69
C ARG A 127 7.31 26.12 13.23
N GLU A 128 6.50 26.86 12.48
CA GLU A 128 5.99 28.17 12.90
C GLU A 128 5.15 28.09 14.19
N VAL A 129 4.25 27.11 14.28
CA VAL A 129 3.40 26.94 15.46
C VAL A 129 4.21 26.44 16.66
N SER A 130 5.23 25.61 16.47
CA SER A 130 6.07 25.11 17.56
C SER A 130 6.82 26.20 18.31
N LEU A 131 7.10 27.33 17.64
CA LEU A 131 7.76 28.49 18.23
C LEU A 131 6.83 29.36 19.09
N ARG A 132 5.49 29.22 18.93
CA ARG A 132 4.51 30.16 19.49
C ARG A 132 3.62 29.57 20.60
N VAL A 133 3.84 28.33 21.02
CA VAL A 133 2.79 27.57 21.71
C VAL A 133 3.22 26.89 23.02
N ASN A 134 2.38 27.04 24.06
CA ASN A 134 2.55 26.51 25.42
C ASN A 134 2.53 24.96 25.50
N GLY A 135 3.10 24.42 26.58
CA GLY A 135 3.43 22.99 26.78
C GLY A 135 2.34 21.97 26.45
N ASN A 136 1.08 22.18 26.83
CA ASN A 136 0.00 21.21 26.55
C ASN A 136 -0.31 21.08 25.05
N HIS A 137 -0.28 22.18 24.32
CA HIS A 137 -0.44 22.13 22.87
C HIS A 137 0.77 21.50 22.18
N ARG A 138 1.97 21.64 22.76
CA ARG A 138 3.21 21.01 22.28
C ARG A 138 3.10 19.48 22.28
N ILE A 139 2.51 18.88 23.31
CA ILE A 139 2.29 17.41 23.41
C ILE A 139 1.31 16.93 22.32
N LYS A 140 0.18 17.63 22.12
CA LYS A 140 -0.78 17.30 21.06
C LYS A 140 -0.16 17.43 19.67
N MET A 141 0.70 18.44 19.47
CA MET A 141 1.44 18.64 18.24
C MET A 141 2.46 17.54 17.99
N GLN A 142 3.20 17.10 19.02
CA GLN A 142 4.15 15.98 18.93
C GLN A 142 3.47 14.68 18.48
N ARG A 143 2.28 14.35 19.02
CA ARG A 143 1.52 13.17 18.57
C ARG A 143 1.12 13.25 17.09
N ASN A 144 0.71 14.43 16.63
CA ASN A 144 0.40 14.65 15.22
C ASN A 144 1.64 14.52 14.33
N LEU A 145 2.78 15.06 14.77
CA LEU A 145 4.07 14.92 14.08
C LEU A 145 4.54 13.47 13.98
N THR A 146 4.33 12.64 15.00
CA THR A 146 4.65 11.21 14.92
C THR A 146 3.85 10.53 13.83
N MET A 147 2.55 10.85 13.69
CA MET A 147 1.73 10.30 12.61
C MET A 147 2.20 10.80 11.23
N VAL A 148 2.54 12.09 11.12
CA VAL A 148 3.09 12.67 9.88
C VAL A 148 4.39 11.98 9.48
N ARG A 149 5.30 11.75 10.42
CA ARG A 149 6.57 11.05 10.17
C ARG A 149 6.34 9.67 9.56
N ARG A 150 5.32 8.93 9.99
CA ARG A 150 4.99 7.61 9.41
C ARG A 150 4.59 7.70 7.96
N ILE A 151 3.71 8.63 7.63
CA ILE A 151 3.24 8.76 6.24
C ILE A 151 4.37 9.27 5.34
N VAL A 152 5.23 10.15 5.86
CA VAL A 152 6.46 10.57 5.16
C VAL A 152 7.39 9.37 4.91
N LEU A 153 7.57 8.47 5.87
CA LEU A 153 8.37 7.25 5.67
C LEU A 153 7.77 6.35 4.58
N ILE A 154 6.44 6.16 4.59
CA ILE A 154 5.74 5.40 3.55
C ILE A 154 5.92 6.08 2.18
N HIS A 155 5.84 7.41 2.12
CA HIS A 155 6.04 8.16 0.88
C HIS A 155 7.48 8.04 0.35
N ILE A 156 8.50 8.21 1.21
CA ILE A 156 9.90 8.04 0.82
C ILE A 156 10.13 6.63 0.25
N GLN A 157 9.56 5.61 0.89
CA GLN A 157 9.63 4.24 0.40
C GLN A 157 9.00 4.09 -0.99
N LEU A 158 7.84 4.72 -1.24
CA LEU A 158 7.20 4.70 -2.56
C LEU A 158 8.06 5.41 -3.61
N VAL A 159 8.69 6.53 -3.28
CA VAL A 159 9.60 7.24 -4.20
C VAL A 159 10.83 6.38 -4.52
N ILE A 160 11.44 5.76 -3.50
CA ILE A 160 12.62 4.89 -3.65
C ILE A 160 12.33 3.71 -4.59
N VAL A 161 11.12 3.13 -4.52
CA VAL A 161 10.75 2.00 -5.38
C VAL A 161 10.21 2.46 -6.73
N GLY A 162 9.41 3.52 -6.75
CA GLY A 162 8.73 4.02 -7.94
C GLY A 162 9.68 4.69 -8.94
N PHE A 163 10.75 5.34 -8.47
CA PHE A 163 11.72 5.97 -9.36
C PHE A 163 12.50 4.95 -10.23
N PRO A 164 13.05 3.85 -9.69
CA PRO A 164 13.57 2.75 -10.51
C PRO A 164 12.54 2.20 -11.49
N VAL A 165 11.29 1.98 -11.05
CA VAL A 165 10.20 1.47 -11.92
C VAL A 165 9.97 2.42 -13.09
N LEU A 166 9.93 3.73 -12.85
CA LEU A 166 9.78 4.75 -13.88
C LEU A 166 10.92 4.69 -14.90
N ILE A 167 12.17 4.57 -14.44
CA ILE A 167 13.34 4.43 -15.32
C ILE A 167 13.19 3.19 -16.20
N PHE A 168 12.86 2.03 -15.62
CA PHE A 168 12.67 0.79 -16.38
C PHE A 168 11.54 0.90 -17.40
N VAL A 169 10.41 1.52 -17.02
CA VAL A 169 9.26 1.72 -17.91
C VAL A 169 9.65 2.62 -19.10
N ILE A 170 10.39 3.71 -18.87
CA ILE A 170 10.88 4.58 -19.94
C ILE A 170 11.88 3.84 -20.84
N LEU A 171 12.80 3.07 -20.26
CA LEU A 171 13.75 2.26 -21.03
C LEU A 171 13.03 1.22 -21.91
N ILE A 172 11.99 0.56 -21.39
CA ILE A 172 11.14 -0.37 -22.17
C ILE A 172 10.46 0.37 -23.32
N ALA A 173 9.95 1.58 -23.08
CA ALA A 173 9.26 2.36 -24.11
C ALA A 173 10.19 2.83 -25.25
N ILE A 174 11.47 3.12 -24.96
CA ILE A 174 12.43 3.66 -25.95
C ILE A 174 13.27 2.54 -26.59
N ARG A 175 13.71 1.55 -25.81
CA ARG A 175 14.71 0.53 -26.18
C ARG A 175 14.31 -0.87 -25.71
N ALA A 176 13.10 -1.30 -26.07
CA ALA A 176 12.59 -2.64 -25.73
C ALA A 176 13.50 -3.79 -26.19
N ASP A 177 14.27 -3.56 -27.26
CA ASP A 177 15.17 -4.50 -27.91
C ASP A 177 16.44 -4.82 -27.11
N LEU A 178 16.93 -3.89 -26.29
CA LEU A 178 18.17 -4.04 -25.51
C LEU A 178 17.97 -4.70 -24.13
N LEU A 179 16.73 -4.91 -23.71
CA LEU A 179 16.43 -5.35 -22.34
C LEU A 179 16.44 -6.88 -22.23
N PRO A 180 17.01 -7.45 -21.14
CA PRO A 180 17.03 -8.89 -20.95
C PRO A 180 15.62 -9.46 -20.73
N LYS A 181 15.45 -10.75 -21.06
CA LYS A 181 14.15 -11.47 -21.00
C LYS A 181 13.45 -11.38 -19.64
N ASN A 182 14.24 -11.24 -18.57
CA ASN A 182 13.74 -11.24 -17.19
C ASN A 182 13.35 -9.85 -16.67
N THR A 183 13.54 -8.77 -17.45
CA THR A 183 13.27 -7.39 -17.01
C THR A 183 11.85 -7.20 -16.50
N VAL A 184 10.85 -7.72 -17.23
CA VAL A 184 9.43 -7.59 -16.85
C VAL A 184 9.15 -8.29 -15.51
N ARG A 185 9.76 -9.45 -15.27
CA ARG A 185 9.61 -10.20 -14.02
C ARG A 185 10.21 -9.45 -12.84
N ILE A 186 11.43 -8.91 -13.02
CA ILE A 186 12.09 -8.08 -12.01
C ILE A 186 11.23 -6.85 -11.71
N LEU A 187 10.70 -6.18 -12.74
CA LEU A 187 9.84 -5.01 -12.59
C LEU A 187 8.59 -5.33 -11.74
N ILE A 188 7.91 -6.45 -12.01
CA ILE A 188 6.74 -6.89 -11.24
C ILE A 188 7.12 -7.17 -9.79
N MET A 189 8.26 -7.83 -9.52
CA MET A 189 8.72 -8.05 -8.14
C MET A 189 9.00 -6.73 -7.41
N ILE A 190 9.67 -5.79 -8.08
CA ILE A 190 9.95 -4.46 -7.54
C ILE A 190 8.65 -3.72 -7.25
N MET A 191 7.67 -3.74 -8.16
CA MET A 191 6.38 -3.05 -7.99
C MET A 191 5.52 -3.63 -6.85
N ASN A 192 5.68 -4.92 -6.50
CA ASN A 192 4.94 -5.55 -5.40
C ASN A 192 5.62 -5.36 -4.03
N SER A 193 6.92 -5.09 -4.01
CA SER A 193 7.69 -4.87 -2.77
C SER A 193 7.15 -3.75 -1.85
N PRO A 194 6.56 -2.63 -2.35
CA PRO A 194 6.10 -1.55 -1.48
C PRO A 194 4.97 -1.93 -0.55
N LEU A 195 4.09 -2.85 -0.98
CA LEU A 195 2.97 -3.32 -0.16
C LEU A 195 3.48 -4.03 1.10
N SER A 196 4.43 -4.94 0.91
CA SER A 196 5.05 -5.68 2.01
C SER A 196 5.79 -4.74 2.96
N MET A 197 6.57 -3.81 2.40
CA MET A 197 7.31 -2.83 3.19
C MET A 197 6.39 -1.85 3.92
N MET A 198 5.27 -1.43 3.32
CA MET A 198 4.28 -0.57 3.96
C MET A 198 3.66 -1.25 5.19
N LEU A 199 3.34 -2.54 5.11
CA LEU A 199 2.86 -3.32 6.26
C LEU A 199 3.91 -3.39 7.38
N LEU A 200 5.18 -3.60 7.02
CA LEU A 200 6.29 -3.60 7.97
C LEU A 200 6.46 -2.23 8.65
N ILE A 201 6.42 -1.14 7.88
CA ILE A 201 6.49 0.23 8.43
C ILE A 201 5.30 0.49 9.34
N LEU A 202 4.08 0.13 8.94
CA LEU A 202 2.88 0.31 9.77
C LEU A 202 2.98 -0.45 11.09
N PHE A 203 3.41 -1.72 11.03
CA PHE A 203 3.61 -2.57 12.20
C PHE A 203 4.66 -1.99 13.15
N TRP A 204 5.82 -1.59 12.63
CA TRP A 204 6.93 -1.09 13.44
C TRP A 204 6.66 0.29 14.02
N THR A 205 6.04 1.16 13.23
CA THR A 205 5.84 2.55 13.63
C THR A 205 4.59 2.76 14.48
N THR A 206 3.59 1.87 14.47
CA THR A 206 2.30 2.02 15.17
C THR A 206 2.21 1.19 16.45
N PRO A 207 2.49 1.76 17.64
CA PRO A 207 2.57 1.00 18.89
C PRO A 207 1.21 0.47 19.36
N SER A 208 0.11 1.11 18.98
CA SER A 208 -1.25 0.64 19.28
C SER A 208 -1.58 -0.65 18.53
N LEU A 209 -1.24 -0.72 17.24
CA LEU A 209 -1.42 -1.90 16.42
C LEU A 209 -0.53 -3.04 16.94
N ARG A 210 0.75 -2.74 17.22
CA ARG A 210 1.70 -3.72 17.76
C ARG A 210 1.22 -4.33 19.07
N ARG A 211 0.75 -3.51 20.01
CA ARG A 211 0.21 -3.98 21.30
C ARG A 211 -1.01 -4.88 21.11
N CYS A 212 -2.00 -4.43 20.33
CA CYS A 212 -3.20 -5.20 20.02
C CYS A 212 -2.87 -6.58 19.41
N LEU A 213 -1.93 -6.65 18.47
CA LEU A 213 -1.50 -7.91 17.86
C LEU A 213 -0.81 -8.84 18.86
N ILE A 214 0.07 -8.31 19.72
CA ILE A 214 0.74 -9.09 20.77
C ILE A 214 -0.28 -9.63 21.78
N ASP A 215 -1.24 -8.79 22.19
CA ASP A 215 -2.28 -9.18 23.15
C ASP A 215 -3.17 -10.29 22.58
N ASN A 216 -3.63 -10.15 21.33
CA ASN A 216 -4.41 -11.18 20.64
C ASN A 216 -3.62 -12.49 20.45
N TRP A 217 -2.32 -12.40 20.14
CA TRP A 217 -1.45 -13.57 20.01
C TRP A 217 -1.28 -14.31 21.35
N ASN A 218 -1.13 -13.56 22.44
CA ASN A 218 -1.05 -14.12 23.78
C ASN A 218 -2.36 -14.79 24.19
N GLN A 219 -3.51 -14.19 23.87
CA GLN A 219 -4.82 -14.82 24.08
C GLN A 219 -4.98 -16.11 23.26
N LEU A 220 -4.58 -16.10 21.99
CA LEU A 220 -4.61 -17.29 21.14
C LEU A 220 -3.73 -18.42 21.70
N LYS A 221 -2.51 -18.10 22.15
CA LYS A 221 -1.62 -19.06 22.84
C LYS A 221 -2.28 -19.66 24.08
N GLN A 222 -2.95 -18.86 24.90
CA GLN A 222 -3.67 -19.35 26.07
C GLN A 222 -4.84 -20.27 25.69
N LEU A 223 -5.60 -19.94 24.63
CA LEU A 223 -6.69 -20.79 24.14
C LEU A 223 -6.17 -22.12 23.59
N LEU A 224 -5.07 -22.10 22.83
CA LEU A 224 -4.42 -23.31 22.32
C LEU A 224 -3.86 -24.18 23.45
N ALA A 225 -3.22 -23.57 24.46
CA ALA A 225 -2.75 -24.29 25.65
C ALA A 225 -3.91 -24.93 26.44
N ARG A 226 -5.03 -24.22 26.62
CA ARG A 226 -6.25 -24.75 27.26
C ARG A 226 -6.87 -25.89 26.45
N LYS A 227 -6.86 -25.81 25.11
CA LYS A 227 -7.35 -26.89 24.24
C LYS A 227 -6.45 -28.12 24.35
N ASN A 228 -5.13 -27.94 24.38
CA ASN A 228 -4.17 -29.04 24.55
C ASN A 228 -4.31 -29.72 25.93
N ASN A 229 -4.51 -28.93 26.98
CA ASN A 229 -4.76 -29.43 28.34
C ASN A 229 -6.17 -30.04 28.53
N ARG A 230 -7.14 -29.80 27.64
CA ARG A 230 -8.43 -30.52 27.62
C ARG A 230 -8.35 -31.84 26.85
N ILE A 231 -7.40 -32.00 25.93
CA ILE A 231 -7.19 -33.24 25.18
C ILE A 231 -6.33 -34.24 25.98
N GLN A 232 -5.40 -33.77 26.81
CA GLN A 232 -4.60 -34.63 27.68
C GLN A 232 -5.40 -35.48 28.71
N PRO A 233 -6.45 -34.98 29.41
CA PRO A 233 -7.20 -35.81 30.35
C PRO A 233 -8.07 -36.89 29.69
N LEU A 234 -8.26 -36.87 28.36
CA LEU A 234 -8.98 -37.93 27.64
C LEU A 234 -8.05 -39.10 27.22
N LEU A 235 -6.74 -38.88 27.16
CA LEU A 235 -5.74 -39.94 26.90
C LEU A 235 -5.10 -40.49 28.19
N SER A 236 -5.21 -39.80 29.32
CA SER A 236 -4.74 -40.30 30.62
C SER A 236 -5.82 -40.98 31.47
N ASN A 237 -7.09 -41.00 31.03
CA ASN A 237 -8.19 -41.62 31.78
C ASN A 237 -8.23 -43.17 31.69
N HIS A 238 -7.09 -43.79 31.42
CA HIS A 238 -6.90 -45.24 31.54
C HIS A 238 -5.83 -45.67 32.54
N ARG A 239 -5.46 -44.82 33.53
CA ARG A 239 -4.89 -45.29 34.80
C ARG A 239 -5.32 -44.41 35.99
N ILE A 240 -6.37 -44.87 36.65
CA ILE A 240 -6.41 -45.24 38.08
C ILE A 240 -5.74 -44.28 39.10
N ASN A 241 -6.61 -43.72 39.94
CA ASN A 241 -6.52 -43.45 41.38
C ASN A 241 -5.54 -42.42 42.00
N MET A 242 -6.21 -41.45 42.65
CA MET A 242 -6.19 -41.16 44.10
C MET A 242 -5.31 -40.05 44.69
N ARG A 243 -6.05 -39.15 45.36
CA ARG A 243 -5.84 -38.43 46.66
C ARG A 243 -5.25 -37.01 46.66
N TYR A 244 -6.11 -36.10 47.18
CA TYR A 244 -5.93 -34.99 48.16
C TYR A 244 -4.66 -34.09 48.07
N CYS A 245 -4.70 -32.77 48.27
CA CYS A 245 -5.35 -31.92 49.29
C CYS A 245 -5.77 -30.57 48.66
N ILE A 246 -6.92 -29.95 48.97
CA ILE A 246 -7.32 -29.21 50.19
C ILE A 246 -6.39 -28.01 50.53
N GLN A 247 -6.98 -26.82 50.36
CA GLN A 247 -6.76 -25.52 51.03
C GLN A 247 -5.35 -24.90 51.06
N LYS A 248 -5.18 -23.76 50.39
CA LYS A 248 -5.36 -22.41 50.97
C LYS A 248 -5.43 -21.36 49.88
#